data_AF-A0A2N1KM85-F1
#
_entry.id   AF-A0A2N1KM85-F1
#
_cell.length_a   1.000
_cell.length_b   1.000
_cell.length_c   1.000
_cell.angle_alpha   90.00
_cell.angle_beta   90.00
_cell.angle_gamma   90.00
#
_symmetry.space_group_name_H-M   'P 1'
#
loop_
_entity.id
_entity.type
_entity.pdbx_description
1 polymer ?
#
loop_
_entity_poly.entity_id
_entity_poly.type
_entity_poly.pdbx_seq_one_letter_code
_entity_poly.pdbx_strand_id
1 'polypeptide(L)'
;MLKSSPKSSRIYLAGIHVRLNGNEECKRYIITQSTTKEVVKNLEVGLELIFENGQLLEAYDYEDGERFSRFLMADEKAMSYIECEPNPLLVVSANPKGLHQVGGALPNNFIVPENSCRVPFQYLGFITNEDPYFSWLPFPIHLTCPIFLDIDQVFLDYTNPLHPVLLDRQQVESLTTPYEYLNSESEIVYQALRFDFKEKSKMSEIGHAGVPIWVQYPTIPTCPKSGKVMKFVCQLKGGTPVEKTNVKVEDSSHEHFYDELNFWEDGSLYVFFEPESKTACYLIQNT
;
A
#
# COMPACT_ATOMS: atom_id res chain seq x y z
N MET A 1 -5.07 20.54 29.38
CA MET A 1 -4.67 19.51 30.36
C MET A 1 -3.57 18.67 29.72
N LEU A 2 -2.34 18.77 30.22
CA LEU A 2 -1.25 17.88 29.79
C LEU A 2 -1.53 16.52 30.44
N LYS A 3 -1.96 15.54 29.64
CA LYS A 3 -2.02 14.14 30.10
C LYS A 3 -0.59 13.73 30.42
N SER A 4 -0.35 13.27 31.66
CA SER A 4 0.92 12.69 32.07
C SER A 4 1.24 11.50 31.15
N SER A 5 2.39 11.51 30.50
CA SER A 5 2.91 10.35 29.77
C SER A 5 2.93 9.12 30.68
N PRO A 6 2.55 7.92 30.18
CA PRO A 6 2.60 6.70 30.99
C PRO A 6 4.02 6.47 31.52
N LYS A 7 4.13 5.90 32.72
CA LYS A 7 5.42 5.58 33.37
C LYS A 7 6.34 4.75 32.45
N SER A 8 5.74 3.84 31.67
CA SER A 8 6.39 3.10 30.59
C SER A 8 5.40 2.91 29.45
N SER A 9 5.87 2.98 28.20
CA SER A 9 5.06 2.77 26.98
C SER A 9 5.82 1.92 25.97
N ARG A 10 5.08 1.24 25.10
CA ARG A 10 5.66 0.41 24.04
C ARG A 10 5.01 0.69 22.71
N ILE A 11 5.80 0.65 21.65
CA ILE A 11 5.33 0.71 20.26
C ILE A 11 5.93 -0.49 19.53
N TYR A 12 5.11 -1.19 18.75
CA TYR A 12 5.56 -2.24 17.84
C TYR A 12 5.37 -1.76 16.41
N LEU A 13 6.37 -1.92 15.56
CA LEU A 13 6.37 -1.44 14.17
C LEU A 13 6.62 -2.60 13.21
N ALA A 14 5.90 -2.65 12.11
CA ALA A 14 6.24 -3.53 10.98
C ALA A 14 7.44 -2.95 10.21
N GLY A 15 8.48 -3.76 10.00
CA GLY A 15 9.74 -3.34 9.38
C GLY A 15 10.73 -2.64 10.31
N ILE A 16 11.99 -2.55 9.86
CA ILE A 16 13.13 -2.01 10.64
C ILE A 16 13.78 -0.75 10.03
N HIS A 17 13.36 -0.35 8.83
CA HIS A 17 14.01 0.67 8.02
C HIS A 17 13.57 2.08 8.40
N VAL A 18 14.01 2.54 9.57
CA VAL A 18 13.78 3.90 10.06
C VAL A 18 14.91 4.37 10.96
N ARG A 19 15.26 5.66 10.88
CA ARG A 19 16.08 6.32 11.88
C ARG A 19 15.18 6.91 12.97
N LEU A 20 15.39 6.49 14.22
CA LEU A 20 14.49 6.82 15.34
C LEU A 20 14.80 8.19 15.95
N ASN A 21 14.89 9.25 15.15
CA ASN A 21 15.31 10.58 15.61
C ASN A 21 14.14 11.56 15.88
N GLY A 22 12.89 11.11 15.77
CA GLY A 22 11.69 11.92 16.01
C GLY A 22 11.41 13.02 14.99
N ASN A 23 12.10 13.04 13.84
CA ASN A 23 11.78 13.96 12.74
C ASN A 23 10.45 13.57 12.05
N GLU A 24 10.02 14.34 11.05
CA GLU A 24 8.76 14.07 10.35
C GLU A 24 8.74 12.74 9.59
N GLU A 25 9.88 12.26 9.08
CA GLU A 25 9.98 10.92 8.45
C GLU A 25 9.77 9.82 9.50
N CYS A 26 10.44 9.92 10.64
CA CYS A 26 10.29 9.02 11.77
C CYS A 26 8.85 8.99 12.30
N LYS A 27 8.21 10.16 12.46
CA LYS A 27 6.80 10.26 12.87
C LYS A 27 5.87 9.60 11.88
N ARG A 28 6.05 9.88 10.57
CA ARG A 28 5.27 9.25 9.50
C ARG A 28 5.40 7.73 9.57
N TYR A 29 6.64 7.24 9.67
CA TYR A 29 6.92 5.81 9.79
C TYR A 29 6.22 5.20 10.99
N ILE A 30 6.35 5.78 12.18
CA ILE A 30 5.72 5.25 13.40
C ILE A 30 4.19 5.20 13.24
N ILE A 31 3.56 6.26 12.72
CA ILE A 31 2.11 6.31 12.54
C ILE A 31 1.62 5.25 11.54
N THR A 32 2.33 5.08 10.42
CA THR A 32 1.92 4.12 9.39
C THR A 32 2.27 2.67 9.72
N GLN A 33 3.34 2.46 10.49
CA GLN A 33 3.85 1.11 10.78
C GLN A 33 3.48 0.56 12.14
N SER A 34 2.89 1.37 13.01
CA SER A 34 2.42 0.89 14.31
C SER A 34 1.46 -0.27 14.13
N THR A 35 1.72 -1.36 14.83
CA THR A 35 0.89 -2.56 14.85
C THR A 35 1.03 -3.28 16.20
N THR A 36 0.51 -4.50 16.31
CA THR A 36 0.56 -5.29 17.54
C THR A 36 1.84 -6.11 17.63
N LYS A 37 2.20 -6.50 18.86
CA LYS A 37 3.31 -7.44 19.11
C LYS A 37 3.13 -8.76 18.38
N GLU A 38 1.90 -9.25 18.30
CA GLU A 38 1.60 -10.53 17.66
C GLU A 38 1.85 -10.48 16.16
N VAL A 39 1.48 -9.38 15.51
CA VAL A 39 1.81 -9.14 14.09
C VAL A 39 3.33 -9.10 13.91
N VAL A 40 4.05 -8.27 14.66
CA VAL A 40 5.52 -8.14 14.54
C VAL A 40 6.24 -9.49 14.68
N LYS A 41 5.79 -10.36 15.58
CA LYS A 41 6.36 -11.70 15.76
C LYS A 41 6.17 -12.66 14.58
N ASN A 42 5.22 -12.38 13.69
CA ASN A 42 4.90 -13.21 12.54
C ASN A 42 5.38 -12.58 11.21
N LEU A 43 6.02 -11.42 11.27
CA LEU A 43 6.69 -10.80 10.13
C LEU A 43 8.15 -11.24 10.08
N GLU A 44 8.73 -11.14 8.88
CA GLU A 44 10.18 -11.36 8.67
C GLU A 44 11.00 -10.36 9.48
N VAL A 45 10.59 -9.08 9.49
CA VAL A 45 11.25 -8.02 10.25
C VAL A 45 10.27 -7.09 10.96
N GLY A 46 10.65 -6.61 12.14
CA GLY A 46 9.91 -5.56 12.86
C GLY A 46 10.68 -4.94 14.01
N LEU A 47 10.06 -3.96 14.69
CA LEU A 47 10.67 -3.25 15.80
C LEU A 47 9.78 -3.25 17.04
N GLU A 48 10.38 -3.32 18.21
CA GLU A 48 9.78 -2.94 19.49
C GLU A 48 10.55 -1.76 20.07
N LEU A 49 9.83 -0.69 20.40
CA LEU A 49 10.35 0.51 21.04
C LEU A 49 9.81 0.58 22.48
N ILE A 50 10.69 0.80 23.44
CA ILE A 50 10.33 0.93 24.87
C ILE A 50 10.68 2.33 25.34
N PHE A 51 9.66 3.03 25.84
CA PHE A 51 9.78 4.37 26.37
C PHE A 51 9.62 4.37 27.89
N GLU A 52 10.42 5.19 28.56
CA GLU A 52 10.30 5.49 29.99
C GLU A 52 10.29 7.00 30.19
N ASN A 53 9.34 7.50 30.99
CA ASN A 53 9.14 8.94 31.19
C ASN A 53 9.03 9.75 29.88
N GLY A 54 8.48 9.13 28.84
CA GLY A 54 8.29 9.76 27.53
C GLY A 54 9.52 9.80 26.62
N GLN A 55 10.65 9.19 27.00
CA GLN A 55 11.87 9.10 26.18
C GLN A 55 12.16 7.66 25.77
N LEU A 56 12.72 7.47 24.56
CA LEU A 56 13.13 6.16 24.08
C LEU A 56 14.30 5.63 24.92
N LEU A 57 14.06 4.53 25.63
CA LEU A 57 15.04 3.89 26.51
C LEU A 57 15.72 2.71 25.80
N GLU A 58 14.92 1.83 25.21
CA GLU A 58 15.39 0.60 24.56
C GLU A 58 14.66 0.40 23.24
N ALA A 59 15.33 -0.27 22.31
CA ALA A 59 14.73 -0.78 21.08
C ALA A 59 15.20 -2.20 20.83
N TYR A 60 14.35 -2.96 20.16
CA TYR A 60 14.62 -4.34 19.80
C TYR A 60 14.20 -4.58 18.36
N ASP A 61 15.09 -5.20 17.59
CA ASP A 61 14.76 -5.72 16.26
C ASP A 61 14.10 -7.10 16.45
N TYR A 62 13.10 -7.37 15.64
CA TYR A 62 12.52 -8.68 15.45
C TYR A 62 12.95 -9.20 14.09
N GLU A 63 13.51 -10.41 14.03
CA GLU A 63 13.83 -11.13 12.80
C GLU A 63 13.24 -12.54 12.92
N ASP A 64 12.32 -12.91 12.02
CA ASP A 64 11.57 -14.18 12.05
C ASP A 64 10.97 -14.54 13.42
N GLY A 65 10.49 -13.52 14.14
CA GLY A 65 9.89 -13.65 15.47
C GLY A 65 10.88 -13.76 16.63
N GLU A 66 12.17 -13.89 16.35
CA GLU A 66 13.25 -13.78 17.34
C GLU A 66 13.54 -12.31 17.65
N ARG A 67 13.93 -12.03 18.90
CA ARG A 67 14.05 -10.65 19.42
C ARG A 67 15.49 -10.34 19.80
N PHE A 68 16.05 -9.29 19.20
CA PHE A 68 17.45 -8.88 19.37
C PHE A 68 17.53 -7.46 19.92
N SER A 69 18.47 -7.20 20.82
CA SER A 69 18.68 -5.84 21.32
C SER A 69 19.26 -4.97 20.23
N ARG A 70 18.62 -3.83 19.96
CA ARG A 70 19.12 -2.84 18.99
C ARG A 70 19.98 -1.81 19.71
N PHE A 71 21.13 -1.49 19.13
CA PHE A 71 21.94 -0.37 19.60
C PHE A 71 21.29 0.96 19.18
N LEU A 72 21.06 1.86 20.15
CA LEU A 72 20.51 3.18 19.89
C LEU A 72 21.61 4.25 19.85
N MET A 73 21.59 5.06 18.79
CA MET A 73 22.44 6.24 18.68
C MET A 73 22.00 7.34 19.68
N ALA A 74 22.88 8.31 19.92
CA ALA A 74 22.62 9.38 20.90
C ALA A 74 21.41 10.25 20.55
N ASP A 75 21.20 10.54 19.26
CA ASP A 75 20.03 11.25 18.76
C ASP A 75 18.75 10.41 18.86
N GLU A 76 18.85 9.08 18.74
CA GLU A 76 17.69 8.20 18.87
C GLU A 76 17.20 8.08 20.31
N LYS A 77 18.12 8.06 21.28
CA LYS A 77 17.78 8.10 22.72
C LYS A 77 17.07 9.39 23.13
N ALA A 78 17.23 10.46 22.36
CA ALA A 78 16.53 11.72 22.58
C ALA A 78 15.09 11.72 22.02
N MET A 79 14.69 10.67 21.29
CA MET A 79 13.35 10.58 20.71
C MET A 79 12.29 10.54 21.79
N SER A 80 11.31 11.44 21.67
CA SER A 80 10.14 11.47 22.53
C SER A 80 9.10 10.45 22.06
N TYR A 81 8.29 9.97 23.00
CA TYR A 81 7.15 9.13 22.70
C TYR A 81 6.22 9.81 21.69
N ILE A 82 5.83 9.06 20.65
CA ILE A 82 4.88 9.47 19.64
C ILE A 82 3.62 8.65 19.87
N GLU A 83 2.51 9.33 20.19
CA GLU A 83 1.21 8.69 20.37
C GLU A 83 0.71 8.19 19.01
N CYS A 84 0.40 6.89 18.94
CA CYS A 84 -0.13 6.25 17.75
C CYS A 84 -1.05 5.09 18.15
N GLU A 85 -2.11 4.89 17.38
CA GLU A 85 -2.97 3.71 17.51
C GLU A 85 -2.38 2.56 16.67
N PRO A 86 -2.23 1.35 17.24
CA PRO A 86 -1.77 0.19 16.48
C PRO A 86 -2.74 -0.15 15.35
N ASN A 87 -2.22 -0.26 14.12
CA ASN A 87 -2.99 -0.74 12.98
C ASN A 87 -3.10 -2.27 13.02
N PRO A 88 -4.31 -2.85 12.83
CA PRO A 88 -4.46 -4.29 12.69
C PRO A 88 -3.83 -4.74 11.36
N LEU A 89 -3.35 -5.99 11.31
CA LEU A 89 -3.04 -6.62 10.03
C LEU A 89 -4.31 -7.26 9.48
N LEU A 90 -4.79 -6.73 8.35
CA LEU A 90 -6.03 -7.16 7.71
C LEU A 90 -5.68 -7.94 6.45
N VAL A 91 -5.86 -9.26 6.43
CA VAL A 91 -5.52 -10.05 5.25
C VAL A 91 -6.71 -10.28 4.34
N VAL A 92 -6.44 -10.34 3.02
CA VAL A 92 -7.43 -10.71 2.02
C VAL A 92 -7.86 -12.17 2.24
N SER A 93 -9.18 -12.37 2.36
CA SER A 93 -9.82 -13.68 2.44
C SER A 93 -10.82 -13.78 1.28
N ALA A 94 -10.49 -14.59 0.27
CA ALA A 94 -11.40 -14.88 -0.84
C ALA A 94 -12.80 -15.28 -0.33
N ASN A 95 -13.82 -14.63 -0.86
CA ASN A 95 -15.21 -14.85 -0.51
C ASN A 95 -16.08 -14.42 -1.70
N PRO A 96 -16.83 -15.32 -2.36
CA PRO A 96 -17.71 -14.97 -3.47
C PRO A 96 -18.76 -13.89 -3.15
N LYS A 97 -19.10 -13.72 -1.86
CA LYS A 97 -20.01 -12.67 -1.36
C LYS A 97 -19.26 -11.54 -0.64
N GLY A 98 -17.95 -11.47 -0.81
CA GLY A 98 -17.11 -10.49 -0.15
C GLY A 98 -17.44 -9.06 -0.59
N LEU A 99 -17.16 -8.11 0.29
CA LEU A 99 -17.48 -6.70 0.07
C LEU A 99 -16.58 -6.06 -1.00
N HIS A 100 -15.32 -6.49 -1.09
CA HIS A 100 -14.30 -5.93 -1.97
C HIS A 100 -14.13 -6.77 -3.24
N GLN A 101 -13.33 -6.27 -4.17
CA GLN A 101 -12.98 -6.98 -5.39
C GLN A 101 -11.58 -6.63 -5.87
N VAL A 102 -10.84 -7.62 -6.36
CA VAL A 102 -9.66 -7.45 -7.22
C VAL A 102 -9.97 -8.02 -8.60
N GLY A 103 -9.45 -7.39 -9.64
CA GLY A 103 -9.78 -7.71 -11.03
C GLY A 103 -11.24 -7.40 -11.40
N GLY A 104 -11.73 -8.08 -12.44
CA GLY A 104 -13.04 -7.88 -13.05
C GLY A 104 -13.06 -6.81 -14.13
N ALA A 105 -14.12 -6.81 -14.93
CA ALA A 105 -14.32 -5.83 -15.99
C ALA A 105 -14.56 -4.41 -15.44
N LEU A 106 -14.15 -3.42 -16.24
CA LEU A 106 -14.41 -2.01 -15.99
C LEU A 106 -15.93 -1.76 -15.83
N PRO A 107 -16.40 -1.15 -14.73
CA PRO A 107 -17.81 -0.78 -14.58
C PRO A 107 -18.22 0.26 -15.63
N ASN A 108 -19.43 0.13 -16.21
CA ASN A 108 -19.93 1.03 -17.26
C ASN A 108 -19.97 2.52 -16.87
N ASN A 109 -20.02 2.82 -15.58
CA ASN A 109 -20.10 4.17 -15.02
C ASN A 109 -18.75 4.67 -14.51
N PHE A 110 -17.69 3.86 -14.54
CA PHE A 110 -16.36 4.24 -14.11
C PHE A 110 -15.51 4.56 -15.34
N ILE A 111 -14.88 5.72 -15.35
CA ILE A 111 -14.01 6.18 -16.43
C ILE A 111 -12.59 6.25 -15.89
N VAL A 112 -11.67 5.48 -16.49
CA VAL A 112 -10.25 5.56 -16.16
C VAL A 112 -9.69 6.96 -16.46
N PRO A 113 -8.65 7.43 -15.76
CA PRO A 113 -8.08 8.76 -16.00
C PRO A 113 -7.67 8.96 -17.46
N GLU A 114 -8.09 10.08 -18.05
CA GLU A 114 -7.60 10.49 -19.36
C GLU A 114 -6.09 10.66 -19.31
N ASN A 115 -5.39 10.03 -20.27
CA ASN A 115 -3.94 10.04 -20.32
C ASN A 115 -3.44 9.83 -21.77
N SER A 116 -2.17 10.14 -22.01
CA SER A 116 -1.47 9.88 -23.27
C SER A 116 -0.35 8.83 -23.15
N CYS A 117 -0.42 7.99 -22.11
CA CYS A 117 0.61 7.01 -21.81
C CYS A 117 0.75 5.98 -22.93
N ARG A 118 1.96 5.44 -23.10
CA ARG A 118 2.22 4.36 -24.08
C ARG A 118 1.40 3.10 -23.82
N VAL A 119 1.07 2.84 -22.55
CA VAL A 119 0.25 1.71 -22.11
C VAL A 119 -0.88 2.23 -21.24
N PRO A 120 -2.09 1.65 -21.32
CA PRO A 120 -3.25 2.20 -20.66
C PRO A 120 -3.27 1.90 -19.16
N PHE A 121 -3.99 2.76 -18.43
CA PHE A 121 -4.39 2.49 -17.06
C PHE A 121 -5.22 1.21 -16.99
N GLN A 122 -4.87 0.32 -16.06
CA GLN A 122 -5.61 -0.90 -15.79
C GLN A 122 -6.65 -0.66 -14.69
N TYR A 123 -7.82 -1.29 -14.82
CA TYR A 123 -8.78 -1.38 -13.73
C TYR A 123 -8.45 -2.59 -12.86
N LEU A 124 -8.33 -2.38 -11.55
CA LEU A 124 -7.80 -3.38 -10.62
C LEU A 124 -8.84 -3.90 -9.63
N GLY A 125 -10.07 -3.38 -9.66
CA GLY A 125 -11.14 -3.73 -8.72
C GLY A 125 -11.55 -2.55 -7.85
N PHE A 126 -12.04 -2.81 -6.63
CA PHE A 126 -12.49 -1.77 -5.73
C PHE A 126 -12.41 -2.14 -4.24
N ILE A 127 -12.27 -1.10 -3.41
CA ILE A 127 -12.36 -1.18 -1.95
C ILE A 127 -13.57 -0.33 -1.51
N THR A 128 -14.53 -0.94 -0.81
CA THR A 128 -15.73 -0.24 -0.34
C THR A 128 -15.56 0.31 1.07
N ASN A 129 -16.22 1.43 1.36
CA ASN A 129 -16.31 2.03 2.69
C ASN A 129 -17.47 1.47 3.52
N GLU A 130 -18.22 0.50 2.99
CA GLU A 130 -19.20 -0.30 3.75
C GLU A 130 -18.53 -1.26 4.74
N ASP A 131 -17.28 -1.64 4.50
CA ASP A 131 -16.48 -2.38 5.46
C ASP A 131 -16.08 -1.44 6.62
N PRO A 132 -16.36 -1.79 7.90
CA PRO A 132 -16.00 -0.98 9.06
C PRO A 132 -14.53 -0.54 9.11
N TYR A 133 -13.58 -1.36 8.65
CA TYR A 133 -12.16 -1.03 8.60
C TYR A 133 -11.84 0.12 7.63
N PHE A 134 -12.73 0.34 6.66
CA PHE A 134 -12.59 1.35 5.60
C PHE A 134 -13.67 2.43 5.69
N SER A 135 -14.41 2.50 6.80
CA SER A 135 -15.42 3.54 7.06
C SER A 135 -14.87 4.97 7.05
N TRP A 136 -13.54 5.13 7.14
CA TRP A 136 -12.85 6.41 7.01
C TRP A 136 -12.72 6.88 5.55
N LEU A 137 -12.95 6.00 4.56
CA LEU A 137 -13.02 6.37 3.16
C LEU A 137 -14.34 7.12 2.89
N PRO A 138 -14.30 8.24 2.14
CA PRO A 138 -15.50 9.03 1.87
C PRO A 138 -16.49 8.36 0.92
N PHE A 139 -16.06 7.34 0.17
CA PHE A 139 -16.83 6.57 -0.81
C PHE A 139 -16.09 5.27 -1.16
N PRO A 140 -16.74 4.32 -1.86
CA PRO A 140 -16.04 3.19 -2.48
C PRO A 140 -15.00 3.67 -3.49
N ILE A 141 -13.77 3.20 -3.39
CA ILE A 141 -12.68 3.56 -4.30
C ILE A 141 -12.52 2.44 -5.31
N HIS A 142 -12.77 2.77 -6.57
CA HIS A 142 -12.35 1.97 -7.72
C HIS A 142 -10.84 2.14 -7.93
N LEU A 143 -10.11 1.04 -7.98
CA LEU A 143 -8.66 1.03 -8.12
C LEU A 143 -8.28 1.05 -9.60
N THR A 144 -7.44 2.00 -10.00
CA THR A 144 -6.89 2.05 -11.35
C THR A 144 -5.47 2.62 -11.34
N CYS A 145 -4.58 2.02 -12.13
CA CYS A 145 -3.15 2.33 -12.12
C CYS A 145 -2.51 1.87 -13.45
N PRO A 146 -1.52 2.58 -14.03
CA PRO A 146 -0.81 2.14 -15.22
C PRO A 146 0.31 1.17 -14.83
N ILE A 147 -0.06 -0.03 -14.39
CA ILE A 147 0.84 -1.03 -13.78
C ILE A 147 1.96 -1.54 -14.69
N PHE A 148 1.88 -1.26 -16.00
CA PHE A 148 2.90 -1.60 -16.99
C PHE A 148 3.88 -0.45 -17.29
N LEU A 149 3.78 0.69 -16.62
CA LEU A 149 4.77 1.76 -16.69
C LEU A 149 5.79 1.64 -15.55
N ASP A 150 6.97 2.21 -15.75
CA ASP A 150 8.02 2.37 -14.73
C ASP A 150 7.66 3.48 -13.73
N ILE A 151 6.57 3.29 -12.98
CA ILE A 151 6.02 4.26 -12.02
C ILE A 151 6.81 4.32 -10.72
N ASP A 152 7.13 5.53 -10.25
CA ASP A 152 7.53 5.74 -8.85
C ASP A 152 6.29 5.95 -7.98
N GLN A 153 5.59 7.06 -8.20
CA GLN A 153 4.29 7.36 -7.58
C GLN A 153 3.32 7.91 -8.62
N VAL A 154 2.07 7.43 -8.59
CA VAL A 154 0.97 7.95 -9.41
C VAL A 154 -0.11 8.50 -8.50
N PHE A 155 -0.40 9.80 -8.62
CA PHE A 155 -1.44 10.47 -7.86
C PHE A 155 -2.70 10.69 -8.68
N LEU A 156 -3.84 10.21 -8.16
CA LEU A 156 -5.15 10.36 -8.77
C LEU A 156 -6.08 11.17 -7.87
N ASP A 157 -6.77 12.13 -8.47
CA ASP A 157 -7.81 12.94 -7.84
C ASP A 157 -9.19 12.29 -8.01
N TYR A 158 -9.75 11.79 -6.92
CA TYR A 158 -11.09 11.21 -6.82
C TYR A 158 -12.13 12.24 -6.34
N THR A 159 -11.95 13.54 -6.60
CA THR A 159 -13.01 14.54 -6.35
C THR A 159 -14.33 14.10 -6.99
N ASN A 160 -14.26 13.53 -8.20
CA ASN A 160 -15.30 12.67 -8.76
C ASN A 160 -14.90 11.19 -8.57
N PRO A 161 -15.58 10.42 -7.71
CA PRO A 161 -15.16 9.05 -7.38
C PRO A 161 -15.26 8.07 -8.54
N LEU A 162 -16.06 8.38 -9.57
CA LEU A 162 -16.24 7.54 -10.74
C LEU A 162 -15.34 7.95 -11.91
N HIS A 163 -14.79 9.16 -11.89
CA HIS A 163 -14.00 9.72 -12.98
C HIS A 163 -12.72 10.35 -12.39
N PRO A 164 -11.79 9.55 -11.82
CA PRO A 164 -10.56 10.08 -11.26
C PRO A 164 -9.69 10.77 -12.31
N VAL A 165 -8.95 11.80 -11.88
CA VAL A 165 -8.07 12.59 -12.77
C VAL A 165 -6.62 12.41 -12.35
N LEU A 166 -5.74 12.20 -13.33
CA LEU A 166 -4.30 12.13 -13.12
C LEU A 166 -3.74 13.51 -12.77
N LEU A 167 -3.06 13.65 -11.62
CA LEU A 167 -2.52 14.92 -11.16
C LEU A 167 -1.20 15.28 -11.85
N ASP A 168 -0.25 14.36 -11.87
CA ASP A 168 1.10 14.60 -12.41
C ASP A 168 1.24 14.08 -13.85
N ARG A 169 0.35 14.55 -14.74
CA ARG A 169 0.22 14.04 -16.12
C ARG A 169 1.56 14.03 -16.87
N GLN A 170 2.29 15.14 -16.86
CA GLN A 170 3.55 15.26 -17.60
C GLN A 170 4.57 14.21 -17.17
N GLN A 171 4.67 13.95 -15.85
CA GLN A 171 5.61 12.96 -15.33
C GLN A 171 5.18 11.56 -15.77
N VAL A 172 3.94 11.17 -15.49
CA VAL A 172 3.44 9.81 -15.75
C VAL A 172 3.37 9.50 -17.25
N GLU A 173 2.93 10.44 -18.07
CA GLU A 173 2.86 10.26 -19.53
C GLU A 173 4.25 10.20 -20.18
N SER A 174 5.32 10.65 -19.48
CA SER A 174 6.71 10.55 -19.95
C SER A 174 7.42 9.25 -19.57
N LEU A 175 6.78 8.39 -18.76
CA LEU A 175 7.39 7.16 -18.27
C LEU A 175 7.56 6.12 -19.38
N THR A 176 8.60 5.31 -19.21
CA THR A 176 8.88 4.16 -20.07
C THR A 176 8.12 2.92 -19.62
N THR A 177 8.21 1.88 -20.44
CA THR A 177 7.68 0.55 -20.16
C THR A 177 8.66 -0.49 -20.70
N PRO A 178 8.96 -1.55 -19.93
CA PRO A 178 9.72 -2.69 -20.42
C PRO A 178 8.86 -3.63 -21.28
N TYR A 179 7.54 -3.45 -21.31
CA TYR A 179 6.59 -4.35 -21.96
C TYR A 179 6.39 -3.96 -23.44
N GLU A 180 7.21 -4.54 -24.32
CA GLU A 180 7.26 -4.16 -25.74
C GLU A 180 5.98 -4.48 -26.54
N TYR A 181 5.20 -5.47 -26.09
CA TYR A 181 3.96 -5.92 -26.75
C TYR A 181 2.73 -5.08 -26.40
N LEU A 182 2.85 -4.11 -25.49
CA LEU A 182 1.78 -3.23 -25.08
C LEU A 182 1.78 -1.90 -25.83
N ASN A 183 0.58 -1.39 -26.10
CA ASN A 183 0.33 -0.07 -26.67
C ASN A 183 -0.93 0.54 -26.05
N SER A 184 -1.30 1.76 -26.46
CA SER A 184 -2.43 2.52 -25.90
C SER A 184 -3.78 1.82 -26.04
N GLU A 185 -3.92 0.90 -26.99
CA GLU A 185 -5.14 0.14 -27.27
C GLU A 185 -5.13 -1.24 -26.58
N SER A 186 -4.07 -1.59 -25.83
CA SER A 186 -3.98 -2.87 -25.14
C SER A 186 -5.03 -2.98 -24.05
N GLU A 187 -5.82 -4.05 -24.09
CA GLU A 187 -6.85 -4.37 -23.11
C GLU A 187 -6.48 -5.67 -22.43
N ILE A 188 -6.38 -5.65 -21.10
CA ILE A 188 -6.26 -6.84 -20.26
C ILE A 188 -7.34 -6.75 -19.18
N VAL A 189 -8.19 -7.76 -19.12
CA VAL A 189 -9.24 -7.90 -18.11
C VAL A 189 -8.91 -9.12 -17.27
N TYR A 190 -8.82 -8.92 -15.97
CA TYR A 190 -8.54 -9.99 -15.01
C TYR A 190 -9.84 -10.59 -14.48
N GLN A 191 -9.80 -11.87 -14.12
CA GLN A 191 -10.94 -12.53 -13.48
C GLN A 191 -11.33 -11.81 -12.18
N ALA A 192 -12.63 -11.64 -11.95
CA ALA A 192 -13.11 -11.00 -10.73
C ALA A 192 -12.96 -11.93 -9.52
N LEU A 193 -12.19 -11.49 -8.51
CA LEU A 193 -12.11 -12.15 -7.22
C LEU A 193 -12.70 -11.26 -6.14
N ARG A 194 -13.84 -11.68 -5.58
CA ARG A 194 -14.50 -11.04 -4.43
C ARG A 194 -13.84 -11.49 -3.13
N PHE A 195 -13.70 -10.59 -2.17
CA PHE A 195 -13.06 -10.89 -0.89
C PHE A 195 -13.51 -9.98 0.26
N ASP A 196 -13.21 -10.42 1.48
CA ASP A 196 -13.29 -9.60 2.70
C ASP A 196 -11.91 -9.45 3.32
N PHE A 197 -11.71 -8.37 4.07
CA PHE A 197 -10.57 -8.25 4.96
C PHE A 197 -10.87 -8.90 6.31
N LYS A 198 -9.91 -9.68 6.81
CA LYS A 198 -9.99 -10.30 8.13
C LYS A 198 -8.75 -9.99 8.93
N GLU A 199 -8.94 -9.57 10.17
CA GLU A 199 -7.84 -9.40 11.10
C GLU A 199 -7.16 -10.75 11.35
N LYS A 200 -5.84 -10.78 11.14
CA LYS A 200 -4.98 -11.94 11.43
C LYS A 200 -3.62 -11.43 11.89
N SER A 201 -2.87 -12.31 12.55
CA SER A 201 -1.47 -12.03 12.90
C SER A 201 -0.47 -12.47 11.81
N LYS A 202 -0.91 -13.21 10.79
CA LYS A 202 -0.05 -13.71 9.69
C LYS A 202 -0.61 -13.30 8.32
N MET A 203 0.32 -12.93 7.43
CA MET A 203 0.09 -12.51 6.04
C MET A 203 -0.58 -13.58 5.16
N SER A 204 -1.28 -13.14 4.11
CA SER A 204 -1.78 -14.00 3.03
C SER A 204 -1.02 -13.74 1.72
N GLU A 205 -1.24 -14.63 0.73
CA GLU A 205 -0.57 -14.57 -0.58
C GLU A 205 -1.16 -13.54 -1.54
N ILE A 206 -2.42 -13.12 -1.35
CA ILE A 206 -3.15 -12.26 -2.29
C ILE A 206 -2.93 -10.77 -1.98
N GLY A 207 -2.85 -10.41 -0.70
CA GLY A 207 -2.77 -9.02 -0.28
C GLY A 207 -3.28 -8.78 1.13
N HIS A 208 -3.10 -7.56 1.61
CA HIS A 208 -3.48 -7.15 2.95
C HIS A 208 -3.70 -5.63 3.05
N ALA A 209 -4.13 -5.18 4.21
CA ALA A 209 -4.39 -3.80 4.57
C ALA A 209 -4.03 -3.54 6.04
N GLY A 210 -4.23 -2.31 6.49
CA GLY A 210 -3.98 -1.86 7.86
C GLY A 210 -2.54 -1.44 8.11
N VAL A 211 -1.56 -2.28 7.78
CA VAL A 211 -0.12 -1.95 7.89
C VAL A 211 0.64 -2.36 6.62
N PRO A 212 1.44 -1.47 5.98
CA PRO A 212 2.17 -1.81 4.76
C PRO A 212 3.44 -2.58 5.05
N ILE A 213 3.67 -3.69 4.33
CA ILE A 213 4.90 -4.47 4.42
C ILE A 213 5.78 -4.16 3.20
N TRP A 214 6.78 -3.32 3.39
CA TRP A 214 7.65 -2.83 2.31
C TRP A 214 8.61 -3.91 1.81
N VAL A 215 8.74 -4.01 0.49
CA VAL A 215 9.76 -4.85 -0.17
C VAL A 215 11.11 -4.15 -0.15
N GLN A 216 11.12 -2.83 -0.35
CA GLN A 216 12.30 -1.98 -0.36
C GLN A 216 12.22 -0.93 0.78
N TYR A 217 12.98 0.17 0.69
CA TYR A 217 12.89 1.23 1.68
C TYR A 217 11.47 1.83 1.71
N PRO A 218 10.90 2.10 2.91
CA PRO A 218 9.56 2.65 3.07
C PRO A 218 9.36 3.98 2.32
N THR A 219 8.35 4.02 1.45
CA THR A 219 8.00 5.24 0.71
C THR A 219 6.60 5.71 1.11
N ILE A 220 6.50 6.37 2.26
CA ILE A 220 5.21 6.82 2.82
C ILE A 220 4.77 8.12 2.13
N PRO A 221 3.71 8.10 1.30
CA PRO A 221 3.38 9.26 0.48
C PRO A 221 2.74 10.38 1.28
N THR A 222 2.98 11.59 0.80
CA THR A 222 2.31 12.81 1.27
C THR A 222 1.44 13.32 0.13
N CYS A 223 0.19 13.68 0.43
CA CYS A 223 -0.74 14.14 -0.57
C CYS A 223 -0.23 15.44 -1.22
N PRO A 224 -0.13 15.51 -2.56
CA PRO A 224 0.37 16.71 -3.26
C PRO A 224 -0.54 17.92 -3.09
N LYS A 225 -1.85 17.72 -2.82
CA LYS A 225 -2.81 18.81 -2.64
C LYS A 225 -2.82 19.39 -1.24
N SER A 226 -2.77 18.53 -0.21
CA SER A 226 -2.96 18.95 1.18
C SER A 226 -1.67 18.97 2.00
N GLY A 227 -0.59 18.37 1.51
CA GLY A 227 0.65 18.19 2.27
C GLY A 227 0.52 17.23 3.45
N LYS A 228 -0.63 16.53 3.59
CA LYS A 228 -0.89 15.57 4.67
C LYS A 228 -0.37 14.19 4.30
N VAL A 229 0.07 13.45 5.31
CA VAL A 229 0.42 12.03 5.19
C VAL A 229 -0.80 11.26 4.71
N MET A 230 -0.63 10.43 3.69
CA MET A 230 -1.73 9.62 3.16
C MET A 230 -1.89 8.34 3.99
N LYS A 231 -3.13 7.88 4.15
CA LYS A 231 -3.43 6.65 4.89
C LYS A 231 -3.30 5.44 3.98
N PHE A 232 -2.71 4.37 4.49
CA PHE A 232 -2.60 3.12 3.75
C PHE A 232 -3.98 2.48 3.55
N VAL A 233 -4.30 2.12 2.31
CA VAL A 233 -5.55 1.43 1.94
C VAL A 233 -5.28 -0.06 1.87
N CYS A 234 -4.41 -0.50 0.98
CA CYS A 234 -4.06 -1.90 0.82
C CYS A 234 -2.74 -2.08 0.09
N GLN A 235 -2.17 -3.26 0.25
CA GLN A 235 -1.10 -3.80 -0.56
C GLN A 235 -1.64 -5.06 -1.24
N LEU A 236 -1.59 -5.06 -2.57
CA LEU A 236 -2.03 -6.17 -3.40
C LEU A 236 -0.82 -6.88 -3.98
N LYS A 237 -0.88 -8.20 -4.00
CA LYS A 237 0.02 -9.06 -4.75
C LYS A 237 -0.67 -9.50 -6.04
N GLY A 238 0.12 -9.95 -7.00
CA GLY A 238 -0.37 -10.50 -8.25
C GLY A 238 -1.13 -11.83 -8.09
N GLY A 239 -1.26 -12.58 -9.18
CA GLY A 239 -1.84 -13.93 -9.20
C GLY A 239 -3.33 -14.00 -9.55
N THR A 240 -3.95 -12.90 -9.99
CA THR A 240 -5.33 -12.94 -10.51
C THR A 240 -5.30 -13.27 -12.00
N PRO A 241 -5.82 -14.42 -12.46
CA PRO A 241 -5.70 -14.82 -13.87
C PRO A 241 -6.34 -13.82 -14.83
N VAL A 242 -5.81 -13.72 -16.03
CA VAL A 242 -6.44 -12.97 -17.13
C VAL A 242 -7.68 -13.71 -17.62
N GLU A 243 -8.78 -12.97 -17.74
CA GLU A 243 -10.05 -13.41 -18.30
C GLU A 243 -10.10 -13.14 -19.81
N LYS A 244 -9.61 -11.98 -20.23
CA LYS A 244 -9.63 -11.54 -21.63
C LYS A 244 -8.45 -10.60 -21.89
N THR A 245 -7.79 -10.77 -23.03
CA THR A 245 -6.77 -9.84 -23.52
C THR A 245 -6.82 -9.71 -25.04
N ASN A 246 -6.47 -8.53 -25.56
CA ASN A 246 -6.22 -8.31 -27.00
C ASN A 246 -4.72 -8.27 -27.34
N VAL A 247 -3.85 -8.41 -26.33
CA VAL A 247 -2.40 -8.41 -26.47
C VAL A 247 -1.96 -9.69 -27.17
N LYS A 248 -1.12 -9.55 -28.19
CA LYS A 248 -0.54 -10.67 -28.92
C LYS A 248 0.95 -10.69 -28.67
N VAL A 249 1.41 -11.77 -28.05
CA VAL A 249 2.83 -11.99 -27.78
C VAL A 249 3.38 -12.91 -28.86
N GLU A 250 4.48 -12.52 -29.49
CA GLU A 250 5.14 -13.33 -30.52
C GLU A 250 6.21 -14.26 -29.93
N ASP A 251 6.81 -13.86 -28.81
CA ASP A 251 7.82 -14.63 -28.08
C ASP A 251 7.20 -15.29 -26.84
N SER A 252 7.14 -16.62 -26.84
CA SER A 252 6.57 -17.41 -25.73
C SER A 252 7.24 -17.14 -24.38
N SER A 253 8.47 -16.63 -24.35
CA SER A 253 9.14 -16.25 -23.10
C SER A 253 8.48 -15.06 -22.39
N HIS A 254 7.72 -14.22 -23.11
CA HIS A 254 7.03 -13.05 -22.55
C HIS A 254 5.53 -13.29 -22.30
N GLU A 255 4.98 -14.45 -22.65
CA GLU A 255 3.53 -14.72 -22.49
C GLU A 255 3.10 -14.63 -21.01
N HIS A 256 3.93 -15.15 -20.11
CA HIS A 256 3.62 -15.23 -18.67
C HIS A 256 3.36 -13.86 -18.02
N PHE A 257 3.90 -12.76 -18.55
CA PHE A 257 3.63 -11.41 -18.06
C PHE A 257 2.17 -10.97 -18.25
N TYR A 258 1.43 -11.67 -19.10
CA TYR A 258 0.05 -11.34 -19.47
C TYR A 258 -0.93 -12.48 -19.13
N ASP A 259 -0.50 -13.50 -18.39
CA ASP A 259 -1.35 -14.61 -17.96
C ASP A 259 -2.11 -14.29 -16.66
N GLU A 260 -1.54 -13.43 -15.83
CA GLU A 260 -2.12 -13.00 -14.56
C GLU A 260 -1.76 -11.56 -14.21
N LEU A 261 -2.57 -10.95 -13.34
CA LEU A 261 -2.27 -9.68 -12.70
C LEU A 261 -0.94 -9.83 -11.98
N ASN A 262 0.03 -9.01 -12.32
CA ASN A 262 1.33 -8.95 -11.68
C ASN A 262 1.75 -7.48 -11.55
N PHE A 263 2.66 -7.20 -10.62
CA PHE A 263 3.14 -5.85 -10.35
C PHE A 263 4.66 -5.85 -10.49
N TRP A 264 5.13 -5.88 -11.76
CA TRP A 264 6.54 -6.07 -12.11
C TRP A 264 7.09 -7.40 -11.61
N GLU A 265 6.55 -8.49 -12.18
CA GLU A 265 6.82 -9.87 -11.78
C GLU A 265 6.31 -10.18 -10.37
N ASP A 266 7.19 -10.21 -9.38
CA ASP A 266 6.90 -10.60 -7.99
C ASP A 266 6.62 -9.41 -7.07
N GLY A 267 6.51 -8.21 -7.62
CA GLY A 267 6.28 -7.00 -6.84
C GLY A 267 4.87 -6.88 -6.24
N SER A 268 4.71 -5.79 -5.50
CA SER A 268 3.49 -5.46 -4.77
C SER A 268 3.03 -4.05 -5.11
N LEU A 269 1.74 -3.90 -5.39
CA LEU A 269 1.10 -2.59 -5.51
C LEU A 269 0.69 -2.10 -4.13
N TYR A 270 1.10 -0.88 -3.78
CA TYR A 270 0.67 -0.18 -2.58
C TYR A 270 -0.29 0.93 -2.95
N VAL A 271 -1.41 1.02 -2.22
CA VAL A 271 -2.43 2.05 -2.40
C VAL A 271 -2.57 2.85 -1.13
N PHE A 272 -2.50 4.18 -1.26
CA PHE A 272 -2.74 5.13 -0.18
C PHE A 272 -3.83 6.12 -0.56
N PHE A 273 -4.50 6.70 0.43
CA PHE A 273 -5.57 7.68 0.23
C PHE A 273 -5.54 8.79 1.27
N GLU A 274 -5.79 10.02 0.84
CA GLU A 274 -6.01 11.17 1.71
C GLU A 274 -7.48 11.60 1.59
N PRO A 275 -8.30 11.40 2.64
CA PRO A 275 -9.76 11.47 2.53
C PRO A 275 -10.30 12.88 2.31
N GLU A 276 -9.63 13.94 2.78
CA GLU A 276 -10.14 15.30 2.65
C GLU A 276 -9.96 15.86 1.24
N SER A 277 -8.76 15.70 0.67
CA SER A 277 -8.48 16.09 -0.72
C SER A 277 -8.96 15.06 -1.75
N LYS A 278 -9.40 13.89 -1.28
CA LYS A 278 -9.83 12.74 -2.09
C LYS A 278 -8.76 12.30 -3.08
N THR A 279 -7.51 12.25 -2.63
CA THR A 279 -6.37 11.90 -3.47
C THR A 279 -5.93 10.47 -3.17
N ALA A 280 -5.77 9.65 -4.20
CA ALA A 280 -5.12 8.34 -4.11
C ALA A 280 -3.66 8.43 -4.57
N CYS A 281 -2.81 7.59 -4.01
CA CYS A 281 -1.44 7.36 -4.46
C CYS A 281 -1.23 5.87 -4.70
N TYR A 282 -0.62 5.55 -5.83
CA TYR A 282 -0.21 4.20 -6.21
C TYR A 282 1.30 4.16 -6.39
N LEU A 283 1.94 3.10 -5.92
CA LEU A 283 3.36 2.81 -6.16
C LEU A 283 3.58 1.30 -6.17
N ILE A 284 4.60 0.85 -6.88
CA ILE A 284 4.99 -0.57 -6.96
C ILE A 284 6.40 -0.72 -6.37
N GLN A 285 6.60 -1.77 -5.58
CA GLN A 285 7.95 -2.22 -5.22
C GLN A 285 8.09 -3.71 -5.54
N ASN A 286 9.24 -4.07 -6.11
CA ASN A 286 9.64 -5.44 -6.40
C ASN A 286 11.04 -5.72 -5.84
N THR A 287 11.44 -6.99 -5.85
CA THR A 287 12.71 -7.49 -5.31
C THR A 287 13.88 -7.35 -6.27
#